data_AF-A0A932F3J5-F1
#
_entry.id   AF-A0A932F3J5-F1
#
_cell.length_a   1.000
_cell.length_b   1.000
_cell.length_c   1.000
_cell.angle_alpha   90.00
_cell.angle_beta   90.00
_cell.angle_gamma   90.00
#
_symmetry.space_group_name_H-M   'P 1'
#
loop_
_entity.id
_entity.type
_entity.pdbx_description
1 polymer ?
#
loop_
_entity_poly.entity_id
_entity_poly.type
_entity_poly.pdbx_seq_one_letter_code
_entity_poly.pdbx_strand_id
1 'polypeptide(L)'
;RVRAMYVWHAVEEVEHKGVAFDVMQQVAQVGYWHRCWALLLVSIQFPLFVFQILNHRLKVDGYRRTQRWGIWLKGLWWLYKPGGLMGPLLRPYLAWYRPGFHPWDEAASPEFDTWLAVMRHGGDPVAASNALHPQA
;
A
#
# COMPACT_ATOMS: atom_id res chain seq x y z
N ARG A 1 -10.12 19.05 -3.95
CA ARG A 1 -11.14 18.07 -3.49
C ARG A 1 -10.71 16.62 -3.73
N VAL A 2 -10.38 16.19 -4.96
CA VAL A 2 -9.89 14.80 -5.22
C VAL A 2 -8.65 14.43 -4.40
N ARG A 3 -7.68 15.34 -4.25
CA ARG A 3 -6.52 15.14 -3.36
C ARG A 3 -6.92 14.81 -1.92
N ALA A 4 -7.90 15.53 -1.36
CA ALA A 4 -8.33 15.32 0.01
C ALA A 4 -8.97 13.94 0.19
N MET A 5 -9.71 13.45 -0.82
CA MET A 5 -10.22 12.08 -0.83
C MET A 5 -9.09 11.04 -0.80
N TYR A 6 -8.03 11.21 -1.61
CA TYR A 6 -6.88 10.29 -1.58
C TYR A 6 -6.11 10.32 -0.27
N VAL A 7 -5.94 11.51 0.32
CA VAL A 7 -5.30 11.66 1.63
C VAL A 7 -6.15 11.01 2.72
N TRP A 8 -7.46 11.25 2.71
CA TRP A 8 -8.39 10.62 3.65
C TRP A 8 -8.34 9.09 3.57
N HIS A 9 -8.43 8.51 2.35
CA HIS A 9 -8.25 7.07 2.18
C HIS A 9 -6.89 6.59 2.66
N ALA A 10 -5.79 7.30 2.38
CA ALA A 10 -4.47 6.88 2.84
C ALA A 10 -4.39 6.83 4.38
N VAL A 11 -5.04 7.76 5.07
CA VAL A 11 -5.15 7.75 6.54
C VAL A 11 -6.02 6.58 7.01
N GLU A 12 -7.17 6.36 6.39
CA GLU A 12 -8.06 5.23 6.68
C GLU A 12 -7.32 3.89 6.54
N GLU A 13 -6.49 3.72 5.51
CA GLU A 13 -5.69 2.49 5.31
C GLU A 13 -4.64 2.29 6.42
N VAL A 14 -4.10 3.37 7.00
CA VAL A 14 -3.20 3.29 8.17
C VAL A 14 -3.96 2.83 9.42
N GLU A 15 -5.24 3.16 9.56
CA GLU A 15 -6.09 2.63 10.64
C GLU A 15 -6.48 1.17 10.37
N HIS A 16 -6.87 0.86 9.13
CA HIS A 16 -7.28 -0.47 8.70
C HIS A 16 -6.20 -1.53 8.91
N LYS A 17 -4.90 -1.21 8.74
CA LYS A 17 -3.82 -2.19 8.96
C LYS A 17 -3.87 -2.80 10.36
N GLY A 18 -4.18 -1.99 11.38
CA GLY A 18 -4.26 -2.41 12.77
C GLY A 18 -5.52 -3.23 13.02
N VAL A 19 -6.67 -2.67 12.64
CA VAL A 19 -7.98 -3.32 12.81
C VAL A 19 -8.05 -4.69 12.13
N ALA A 20 -7.56 -4.79 10.89
CA ALA A 20 -7.54 -6.06 10.15
C ALA A 20 -6.64 -7.10 10.83
N PHE A 21 -5.50 -6.67 11.36
CA PHE A 21 -4.59 -7.58 12.08
C PHE A 21 -5.20 -8.07 13.39
N ASP A 22 -5.85 -7.18 14.15
CA ASP A 22 -6.53 -7.53 15.40
C ASP A 22 -7.68 -8.51 15.14
N VAL A 23 -8.49 -8.31 14.11
CA VAL A 23 -9.53 -9.28 13.72
C VAL A 23 -8.91 -10.64 13.36
N MET A 24 -7.82 -10.64 12.59
CA MET A 24 -7.12 -11.88 12.20
C MET A 24 -6.55 -12.64 13.40
N GLN A 25 -5.96 -11.94 14.38
CA GLN A 25 -5.32 -12.58 15.54
C GLN A 25 -6.29 -12.88 16.69
N GLN A 26 -7.18 -11.94 17.03
CA GLN A 26 -8.03 -12.03 18.21
C GLN A 26 -9.36 -12.75 17.93
N VAL A 27 -9.95 -12.54 16.75
CA VAL A 27 -11.25 -13.13 16.38
C VAL A 27 -11.07 -14.43 15.60
N ALA A 28 -10.29 -14.39 14.51
CA ALA A 28 -10.06 -15.56 13.66
C ALA A 28 -8.97 -16.51 14.18
N GLN A 29 -8.20 -16.08 15.18
CA GLN A 29 -7.13 -16.87 15.83
C GLN A 29 -6.13 -17.49 14.84
N VAL A 30 -5.77 -16.74 13.80
CA VAL A 30 -4.85 -17.23 12.75
C VAL A 30 -3.44 -17.41 13.30
N GLY A 31 -2.92 -18.63 13.24
CA GLY A 31 -1.57 -18.95 13.67
C GLY A 31 -0.47 -18.32 12.79
N TYR A 32 0.72 -18.15 13.38
CA TYR A 32 1.89 -17.53 12.73
C TYR A 32 2.19 -18.06 11.32
N TRP A 33 2.22 -19.39 11.15
CA TRP A 33 2.55 -20.00 9.86
C TRP A 33 1.52 -19.70 8.77
N HIS A 34 0.23 -19.75 9.09
CA HIS A 34 -0.83 -19.42 8.14
C HIS A 34 -0.76 -17.95 7.73
N ARG A 35 -0.49 -17.05 8.69
CA ARG A 35 -0.30 -15.62 8.44
C ARG A 35 0.89 -15.33 7.50
N CYS A 36 2.03 -15.97 7.74
CA CYS A 36 3.21 -15.85 6.87
C CYS A 36 2.97 -16.45 5.48
N TRP A 37 2.33 -17.62 5.43
CA TRP A 37 1.98 -18.28 4.16
C TRP A 37 1.02 -17.45 3.31
N ALA A 38 0.01 -16.84 3.93
CA ALA A 38 -0.95 -15.98 3.25
C ALA A 38 -0.25 -14.79 2.57
N LEU A 39 0.65 -14.09 3.28
CA LEU A 39 1.38 -12.97 2.67
C LEU A 39 2.31 -13.46 1.54
N LEU A 40 3.00 -14.59 1.72
CA LEU A 40 3.86 -15.15 0.68
C LEU A 40 3.07 -15.46 -0.60
N LEU A 41 1.89 -16.09 -0.44
CA LEU A 41 1.01 -16.41 -1.54
C LEU A 41 0.53 -15.14 -2.27
N VAL A 42 0.09 -14.12 -1.52
CA VAL A 42 -0.34 -12.83 -2.10
C VAL A 42 0.82 -12.15 -2.82
N SER A 43 2.04 -12.22 -2.28
CA SER A 43 3.24 -11.61 -2.87
C SER A 43 3.60 -12.18 -4.24
N ILE A 44 3.18 -13.41 -4.54
CA ILE A 44 3.38 -14.06 -5.84
C ILE A 44 2.16 -13.85 -6.73
N GLN A 45 0.96 -14.10 -6.20
CA GLN A 45 -0.28 -14.10 -6.98
C GLN A 45 -0.67 -12.70 -7.44
N PHE A 46 -0.51 -11.67 -6.59
CA PHE A 46 -0.91 -10.31 -6.92
C PHE A 46 -0.12 -9.75 -8.13
N PRO A 47 1.23 -9.79 -8.16
CA PRO A 47 1.98 -9.37 -9.34
C PRO A 47 1.58 -10.16 -10.59
N LEU A 48 1.41 -11.48 -10.49
CA LEU A 48 1.01 -12.31 -11.63
C LEU A 48 -0.33 -11.87 -12.21
N PHE A 49 -1.32 -11.59 -11.36
CA PHE A 49 -2.63 -11.11 -11.82
C PHE A 49 -2.56 -9.72 -12.42
N VAL A 50 -1.85 -8.79 -11.78
CA VAL A 50 -1.60 -7.46 -12.35
C VAL A 50 -0.94 -7.58 -13.72
N PHE A 51 0.00 -8.51 -13.88
CA PHE A 51 0.71 -8.71 -15.13
C PHE A 51 -0.16 -9.29 -16.24
N GLN A 52 -1.01 -10.25 -15.91
CA GLN A 52 -1.99 -10.79 -16.84
C GLN A 52 -2.99 -9.73 -17.29
N ILE A 53 -3.53 -8.96 -16.33
CA ILE A 53 -4.50 -7.90 -16.60
C ILE A 53 -3.86 -6.83 -17.48
N LEU A 54 -2.68 -6.31 -17.11
CA LEU A 54 -1.99 -5.28 -17.90
C LEU A 54 -1.70 -5.77 -19.32
N ASN A 55 -1.20 -7.00 -19.47
CA ASN A 55 -0.93 -7.57 -20.79
C ASN A 55 -2.21 -7.72 -21.63
N HIS A 56 -3.32 -8.11 -21.00
CA HIS A 56 -4.62 -8.18 -21.66
C HIS A 56 -5.10 -6.80 -22.10
N ARG A 57 -5.05 -5.79 -21.22
CA ARG A 57 -5.45 -4.41 -21.54
C ARG A 57 -4.65 -3.84 -22.70
N LEU A 58 -3.32 -3.95 -22.65
CA LEU A 58 -2.47 -3.50 -23.76
C LEU A 58 -2.77 -4.24 -25.07
N LYS A 59 -3.16 -5.52 -25.02
CA LYS A 59 -3.57 -6.27 -26.22
C LYS A 59 -4.88 -5.70 -26.79
N VAL A 60 -5.86 -5.41 -25.94
CA VAL A 60 -7.15 -4.80 -26.33
C VAL A 60 -6.93 -3.41 -26.94
N ASP A 61 -5.98 -2.64 -26.41
CA ASP A 61 -5.62 -1.31 -26.91
C ASP A 61 -4.79 -1.35 -28.23
N GLY A 62 -4.56 -2.54 -28.81
CA GLY A 62 -3.90 -2.70 -30.12
C GLY A 62 -2.37 -2.73 -30.09
N TYR A 63 -1.74 -2.82 -28.91
CA TYR A 63 -0.27 -2.89 -28.84
C TYR A 63 0.27 -4.22 -29.36
N ARG A 64 1.25 -4.12 -30.27
CA ARG A 64 2.03 -5.27 -30.77
C ARG A 64 2.76 -5.95 -29.62
N ARG A 65 3.02 -7.26 -29.76
CA ARG A 65 3.72 -8.06 -28.75
C ARG A 65 5.04 -7.42 -28.33
N THR A 66 5.86 -6.95 -29.27
CA THR A 66 7.14 -6.28 -29.00
C THR A 66 7.00 -4.99 -28.18
N GLN A 67 5.97 -4.19 -28.45
CA GLN A 67 5.69 -2.97 -27.68
C GLN A 67 5.29 -3.31 -26.24
N ARG A 68 4.45 -4.33 -26.05
CA ARG A 68 4.06 -4.82 -24.71
C ARG A 68 5.28 -5.26 -23.91
N TRP A 69 6.17 -6.05 -24.50
CA TRP A 69 7.43 -6.44 -23.86
C TRP A 69 8.32 -5.25 -23.49
N GLY A 70 8.40 -4.22 -24.34
CA GLY A 70 9.13 -3.00 -24.03
C GLY A 70 8.53 -2.23 -22.85
N ILE A 71 7.20 -2.16 -22.76
CA ILE A 71 6.49 -1.55 -21.62
C ILE A 71 6.77 -2.33 -20.34
N TRP A 72 6.73 -3.67 -20.42
CA TRP A 72 7.06 -4.57 -19.30
C TRP A 72 8.44 -4.30 -18.70
N LEU A 73 9.47 -4.27 -19.55
CA LEU A 73 10.85 -4.05 -19.11
C LEU A 73 11.03 -2.67 -18.46
N LYS A 74 10.40 -1.63 -19.05
CA LYS A 74 10.42 -0.28 -18.47
C LYS A 74 9.71 -0.23 -17.12
N GLY A 75 8.59 -0.94 -16.97
CA GLY A 75 7.85 -1.04 -15.72
C GLY A 75 8.64 -1.75 -14.63
N LEU A 76 9.25 -2.90 -14.94
CA LEU A 76 10.11 -3.62 -14.00
C LEU A 76 11.30 -2.77 -13.56
N TRP A 77 11.95 -2.07 -14.50
CA TRP A 77 13.02 -1.14 -14.16
C TRP A 77 12.54 -0.03 -13.22
N TRP A 78 11.39 0.59 -13.50
CA TRP A 78 10.83 1.63 -12.63
C TRP A 78 10.50 1.12 -11.21
N LEU A 79 10.02 -0.12 -11.09
CA LEU A 79 9.70 -0.75 -9.80
C LEU A 79 10.95 -1.06 -8.96
N TYR A 80 11.98 -1.63 -9.58
CA TYR A 80 13.09 -2.27 -8.87
C TYR A 80 14.44 -1.54 -8.94
N LYS A 81 14.57 -0.48 -9.75
CA LYS A 81 15.80 0.33 -9.76
C LYS A 81 16.10 0.88 -8.35
N PRO A 82 17.35 1.28 -8.05
CA PRO A 82 17.65 2.03 -6.83
C PRO A 82 16.75 3.28 -6.72
N GLY A 83 16.10 3.44 -5.56
CA GLY A 83 15.07 4.48 -5.35
C GLY A 83 13.75 4.23 -6.08
N GLY A 84 13.54 3.04 -6.64
CA GLY A 84 12.28 2.58 -7.20
C GLY A 84 11.24 2.25 -6.13
N LEU A 85 10.02 1.97 -6.56
CA LEU A 85 8.86 1.79 -5.68
C LEU A 85 9.04 0.66 -4.65
N MET A 86 9.72 -0.43 -5.01
CA MET A 86 9.82 -1.62 -4.15
C MET A 86 10.83 -1.47 -3.02
N GLY A 87 11.81 -0.57 -3.16
CA GLY A 87 12.86 -0.37 -2.15
C GLY A 87 12.30 -0.01 -0.77
N PRO A 88 11.51 1.08 -0.64
CA PRO A 88 10.89 1.47 0.63
C PRO A 88 9.96 0.41 1.24
N LEU A 89 9.34 -0.44 0.41
CA LEU A 89 8.40 -1.48 0.84
C LEU A 89 9.07 -2.73 1.40
N LEU A 90 10.37 -2.93 1.14
CA LEU A 90 11.06 -4.15 1.56
C LEU A 90 11.14 -4.29 3.09
N ARG A 91 11.40 -3.18 3.80
CA ARG A 91 11.48 -3.18 5.27
C ARG A 91 10.15 -3.60 5.93
N PRO A 92 9.00 -2.98 5.65
CA PRO A 92 7.73 -3.39 6.25
C PRO A 92 7.31 -4.80 5.82
N TYR A 93 7.63 -5.18 4.57
CA TYR A 93 7.40 -6.54 4.10
C TYR A 93 8.12 -7.60 4.94
N LEU A 94 9.41 -7.38 5.25
CA LEU A 94 10.18 -8.30 6.08
C LEU A 94 9.73 -8.27 7.55
N ALA A 95 9.29 -7.10 8.04
CA ALA A 95 8.79 -6.95 9.42
C ALA A 95 7.60 -7.87 9.70
N TRP A 96 6.71 -8.10 8.72
CA TRP A 96 5.59 -9.03 8.85
C TRP A 96 6.00 -10.42 9.31
N TYR A 97 7.15 -10.92 8.87
CA TYR A 97 7.61 -12.27 9.19
C TYR A 97 8.22 -12.40 10.59
N ARG A 98 8.37 -11.32 11.35
CA ARG A 98 8.89 -11.37 12.72
C ARG A 98 7.85 -11.98 13.68
N PRO A 99 8.22 -12.93 14.55
CA PRO A 99 7.36 -13.38 15.64
C PRO A 99 6.97 -12.22 16.56
N GLY A 100 5.70 -12.13 16.94
CA GLY A 100 5.19 -11.02 17.76
C GLY A 100 5.10 -9.68 17.05
N PHE A 101 5.18 -9.65 15.72
CA PHE A 101 4.93 -8.44 14.92
C PHE A 101 3.51 -7.90 15.16
N HIS A 102 3.40 -6.59 15.35
CA HIS A 102 2.15 -5.85 15.22
C HIS A 102 2.30 -4.72 14.19
N PRO A 103 1.29 -4.43 13.33
CA PRO A 103 1.36 -3.31 12.39
C PRO A 103 1.57 -1.92 13.02
N TRP A 104 1.30 -1.79 14.31
CA TRP A 104 1.55 -0.58 15.11
C TRP A 104 2.98 -0.48 15.65
N ASP A 105 3.80 -1.53 15.51
CA ASP A 105 5.25 -1.47 15.79
C ASP A 105 5.95 -0.50 14.82
N GLU A 106 5.34 -0.24 13.67
CA GLU A 106 5.77 0.77 12.71
C GLU A 106 5.02 2.07 12.96
N ALA A 107 5.77 3.07 13.42
CA ALA A 107 5.27 4.43 13.63
C ALA A 107 4.58 4.94 12.36
N ALA A 108 3.39 5.52 12.55
CA ALA A 108 2.75 6.27 11.48
C ALA A 108 3.62 7.48 11.09
N SER A 109 3.43 7.97 9.87
CA SER A 109 4.20 9.12 9.42
C SER A 109 3.76 10.40 10.16
N PRO A 110 4.63 11.41 10.33
CA PRO A 110 4.25 12.67 10.99
C PRO A 110 3.04 13.37 10.34
N GLU A 111 2.82 13.14 9.05
CA GLU A 111 1.67 13.63 8.30
C GLU A 111 0.36 12.99 8.79
N PHE A 112 0.38 11.72 9.20
CA PHE A 112 -0.78 11.06 9.79
C PHE A 112 -1.22 11.76 11.09
N ASP A 113 -0.27 12.03 11.99
CA ASP A 113 -0.55 12.73 13.25
C ASP A 113 -1.06 14.15 13.02
N THR A 114 -0.46 14.86 12.05
CA THR A 114 -0.89 16.21 11.66
C THR A 114 -2.32 16.20 11.11
N TRP A 115 -2.64 15.24 10.24
CA TRP A 115 -3.98 15.11 9.68
C TRP A 115 -5.02 14.80 10.77
N LEU A 116 -4.72 13.86 11.66
CA LEU A 116 -5.60 13.50 12.77
C LEU A 116 -5.85 14.66 13.73
N ALA A 117 -4.82 15.47 14.03
CA ALA A 117 -4.98 16.64 14.89
C ALA A 117 -6.00 17.62 14.30
N VAL A 118 -5.87 17.97 13.02
CA VAL A 118 -6.80 18.89 12.36
C VAL A 118 -8.19 18.29 12.24
N MET A 119 -8.31 17.00 11.91
CA MET A 119 -9.59 16.32 11.83
C MET A 119 -10.35 16.27 13.15
N ARG A 120 -9.65 15.97 14.26
CA ARG A 120 -10.26 15.90 15.59
C ARG A 120 -10.80 17.25 16.07
N HIS A 121 -10.17 18.34 15.64
CA HIS A 121 -10.61 19.69 16.01
C HIS A 121 -11.73 20.22 15.10
N GLY A 122 -11.64 20.03 13.78
CA GLY A 122 -12.51 20.69 12.81
C GLY A 122 -13.55 19.80 12.13
N GLY A 123 -13.38 18.48 12.14
CA GLY A 123 -14.23 17.52 11.43
C GLY A 123 -14.23 17.64 9.90
N ASP A 124 -13.39 18.51 9.32
CA ASP A 124 -13.33 18.76 7.88
C ASP A 124 -12.13 18.03 7.24
N PRO A 125 -12.37 16.94 6.48
CA PRO A 125 -11.31 16.20 5.79
C PRO A 125 -10.60 17.03 4.73
N VAL A 126 -11.25 18.05 4.16
CA VAL A 126 -10.60 18.93 3.19
C VAL A 126 -9.59 19.83 3.89
N ALA A 127 -9.96 20.44 5.01
CA ALA A 127 -9.06 21.26 5.82
C ALA A 127 -7.87 20.45 6.34
N ALA A 128 -8.11 19.25 6.89
CA ALA A 128 -7.05 18.38 7.38
C ALA A 128 -6.08 17.94 6.29
N SER A 129 -6.59 17.57 5.11
CA SER A 129 -5.72 17.25 3.98
C SER A 129 -4.93 18.47 3.47
N ASN A 130 -5.50 19.68 3.53
CA ASN A 130 -4.79 20.89 3.15
C ASN A 130 -3.65 21.23 4.13
N ALA A 131 -3.80 20.92 5.42
CA ALA A 131 -2.76 21.17 6.42
C ALA A 131 -1.44 20.40 6.14
N LEU A 132 -1.50 19.26 5.44
CA LEU A 132 -0.31 18.47 5.08
C LEU A 132 0.57 19.14 4.01
N HIS A 133 -0.01 20.02 3.21
CA HIS A 133 0.71 20.86 2.25
C HIS A 133 0.12 22.26 2.34
N PRO A 134 0.58 23.06 3.32
CA PRO A 134 0.20 24.47 3.38
C PRO A 134 0.49 25.08 2.03
N GLN A 135 -0.50 25.72 1.41
CA GLN A 135 -0.24 26.50 0.20
C GLN A 135 0.81 27.55 0.57
N ALA A 136 1.94 27.54 -0.13
CA ALA A 136 2.95 28.58 -0.02
C ALA A 136 2.36 29.94 -0.41
#